data_AF-A0A2K8L489-F1
#
_entry.id   AF-A0A2K8L489-F1
#
_cell.length_a   1.000
_cell.length_b   1.000
_cell.length_c   1.000
_cell.angle_alpha   90.00
_cell.angle_beta   90.00
_cell.angle_gamma   90.00
#
_symmetry.space_group_name_H-M   'P 1'
#
loop_
_entity.id
_entity.type
_entity.pdbx_description
1 polymer ?
#
loop_
_entity_poly.entity_id
_entity_poly.type
_entity_poly.pdbx_seq_one_letter_code
_entity_poly.pdbx_strand_id
1 'polypeptide(L)' 'MNPENLSIDALQIFNNLPSELQQQAIQLCGSHSEDEAVYLVALRNMNERERRKLLFRLSRKRWGL' A
#
# COMPACT_ATOMS: atom_id res chain seq x y z
N MET A 1 -10.76 5.92 5.75
CA MET A 1 -9.92 6.02 4.55
C MET A 1 -10.79 6.57 3.45
N ASN A 2 -10.36 7.62 2.76
CA ASN A 2 -11.09 8.23 1.66
C ASN A 2 -10.41 7.82 0.34
N PRO A 3 -11.06 7.03 -0.53
CA PRO A 3 -10.42 6.51 -1.73
C PRO A 3 -9.90 7.60 -2.69
N GLU A 4 -10.40 8.83 -2.58
CA GLU A 4 -9.93 10.00 -3.34
C GLU A 4 -8.55 10.50 -2.91
N ASN A 5 -8.13 10.19 -1.67
CA ASN A 5 -6.82 10.54 -1.13
C ASN A 5 -5.75 9.50 -1.46
N LEU A 6 -6.13 8.34 -1.99
CA LEU A 6 -5.18 7.31 -2.39
C LEU A 6 -4.54 7.66 -3.73
N SER A 7 -3.23 7.49 -3.84
CA SER A 7 -2.59 7.47 -5.14
C SER A 7 -3.10 6.28 -5.97
N ILE A 8 -3.04 6.42 -7.29
CA ILE A 8 -3.49 5.37 -8.23
C ILE A 8 -2.85 4.00 -7.90
N ASP A 9 -1.58 3.99 -7.53
CA ASP A 9 -0.86 2.77 -7.14
C ASP A 9 -1.40 2.17 -5.84
N ALA A 10 -1.64 3.01 -4.82
CA ALA A 10 -2.17 2.56 -3.54
C ALA A 10 -3.61 2.04 -3.70
N LEU A 11 -4.44 2.73 -4.49
CA LEU A 11 -5.79 2.30 -4.79
C LEU A 11 -5.82 0.93 -5.50
N GLN A 12 -4.95 0.72 -6.49
CA GLN A 12 -4.83 -0.59 -7.15
C GLN A 12 -4.41 -1.69 -6.17
N ILE A 13 -3.45 -1.41 -5.28
CA ILE A 13 -3.03 -2.40 -4.28
C ILE A 13 -4.18 -2.69 -3.33
N PHE A 14 -4.82 -1.67 -2.79
CA PHE A 14 -5.93 -1.79 -1.85
C PHE A 14 -7.09 -2.63 -2.42
N ASN A 15 -7.49 -2.36 -3.67
CA ASN A 15 -8.56 -3.11 -4.34
C ASN A 15 -8.22 -4.59 -4.58
N ASN A 16 -6.94 -4.94 -4.65
CA ASN A 16 -6.48 -6.32 -4.80
C ASN A 16 -6.24 -7.03 -3.46
N LEU A 17 -6.30 -6.31 -2.33
CA LEU A 17 -6.17 -6.93 -1.02
C LEU A 17 -7.47 -7.67 -0.63
N PRO A 18 -7.36 -8.81 0.08
CA PRO A 18 -8.49 -9.41 0.79
C PRO A 18 -9.18 -8.42 1.72
N SER A 19 -10.49 -8.61 1.96
CA SER A 19 -11.31 -7.73 2.80
C SER A 19 -10.75 -7.53 4.22
N GLU A 20 -10.16 -8.56 4.82
CA GLU A 20 -9.52 -8.47 6.14
C GLU A 20 -8.31 -7.52 6.12
N LEU A 21 -7.51 -7.57 5.07
CA LEU A 21 -6.35 -6.69 4.91
C LEU A 21 -6.77 -5.26 4.56
N GLN A 22 -7.85 -5.09 3.80
CA GLN A 22 -8.44 -3.77 3.58
C GLN A 22 -8.87 -3.12 4.91
N GLN A 23 -9.51 -3.88 5.80
CA GLN A 23 -9.89 -3.36 7.13
C GLN A 23 -8.67 -2.97 7.97
N GLN A 24 -7.59 -3.76 7.93
CA GLN A 24 -6.33 -3.41 8.61
C GLN A 24 -5.73 -2.10 8.06
N ALA A 25 -5.78 -1.90 6.75
CA ALA A 25 -5.29 -0.66 6.13
C ALA A 25 -6.15 0.54 6.56
N ILE A 26 -7.48 0.39 6.62
CA ILE A 26 -8.39 1.42 7.11
C ILE A 26 -8.09 1.79 8.56
N GLN A 27 -7.81 0.80 9.42
CA GLN A 27 -7.43 1.07 10.82
C GLN A 27 -6.10 1.83 10.92
N LEU A 28 -5.12 1.47 10.09
CA LEU A 28 -3.80 2.13 10.07
C LEU A 28 -3.87 3.59 9.60
N CYS A 29 -4.89 3.98 8.81
CA CYS A 29 -5.12 5.37 8.40
C CYS A 29 -5.32 6.33 9.59
N GLY A 30 -5.63 5.83 10.79
CA GLY A 30 -5.70 6.67 11.99
C GLY A 30 -4.34 7.19 12.49
N SER A 31 -3.23 6.60 12.01
CA SER A 31 -1.86 6.90 12.47
C SER A 31 -0.86 7.18 11.35
N HIS A 32 -1.18 6.76 10.12
CA HIS A 32 -0.33 6.93 8.94
C HIS A 32 -1.15 7.59 7.82
N SER A 33 -0.48 8.10 6.79
CA SER A 33 -1.18 8.54 5.58
C SER A 33 -1.89 7.36 4.91
N GLU A 34 -2.93 7.63 4.12
CA GLU A 34 -3.75 6.57 3.52
C GLU A 34 -2.92 5.64 2.61
N ASP A 35 -2.07 6.22 1.77
CA ASP A 35 -1.12 5.49 0.93
C ASP A 35 -0.18 4.61 1.76
N GLU A 36 0.39 5.18 2.82
CA GLU A 36 1.33 4.48 3.67
C GLU A 36 0.67 3.32 4.42
N ALA A 37 -0.55 3.52 4.92
CA ALA A 37 -1.33 2.46 5.56
C ALA A 37 -1.55 1.28 4.61
N VAL A 38 -1.92 1.55 3.35
CA VAL A 38 -2.08 0.51 2.32
C VAL A 38 -0.76 -0.18 2.01
N TYR A 39 0.32 0.57 1.81
CA TYR A 39 1.63 0.00 1.50
C TYR A 39 2.15 -0.87 2.65
N LEU A 40 1.99 -0.45 3.91
CA LEU A 40 2.43 -1.22 5.06
C LEU A 40 1.70 -2.57 5.18
N VAL A 41 0.38 -2.58 5.00
CA VAL A 41 -0.41 -3.82 5.01
C VAL A 41 -0.02 -4.73 3.86
N ALA A 42 0.11 -4.16 2.66
CA ALA A 42 0.54 -4.91 1.49
C ALA A 42 1.92 -5.55 1.68
N LEU A 43 2.91 -4.78 2.15
CA LEU A 43 4.27 -5.26 2.37
C LEU A 43 4.35 -6.39 3.40
N ARG A 44 3.55 -6.31 4.48
CA ARG A 44 3.51 -7.34 5.53
C ARG A 44 2.98 -8.69 5.03
N ASN A 45 2.06 -8.68 4.06
CA ASN A 45 1.37 -9.87 3.60
C ASN A 45 1.87 -10.39 2.23
N MET A 46 2.64 -9.60 1.50
CA MET A 46 3.28 -10.02 0.25
C MET A 46 4.42 -11.02 0.48
N ASN A 47 4.59 -11.94 -0.47
CA ASN A 47 5.77 -12.79 -0.52
C ASN A 47 7.03 -11.94 -0.85
N GLU A 48 8.21 -12.51 -0.60
CA GLU A 48 9.46 -11.77 -0.73
C GLU A 48 9.70 -11.20 -2.14
N ARG A 49 9.28 -11.93 -3.18
CA ARG A 49 9.44 -11.52 -4.58
C ARG A 49 8.56 -10.31 -4.91
N GLU A 50 7.29 -10.34 -4.52
CA GLU A 50 6.34 -9.24 -4.70
C GLU A 50 6.73 -8.01 -3.88
N ARG A 51 7.16 -8.23 -2.64
CA ARG A 51 7.67 -7.19 -1.75
C ARG A 51 8.83 -6.44 -2.40
N ARG A 52 9.82 -7.15 -2.94
CA ARG A 52 10.95 -6.54 -3.66
C ARG A 52 10.48 -5.71 -4.86
N LYS A 53 9.58 -6.23 -5.69
CA LYS A 53 9.03 -5.48 -6.83
C LYS A 53 8.30 -4.20 -6.41
N LEU A 54 7.53 -4.26 -5.33
CA LEU A 54 6.84 -3.09 -4.80
C LEU A 54 7.84 -2.05 -4.27
N LEU A 55 8.82 -2.47 -3.47
CA LEU A 55 9.87 -1.59 -2.97
C LEU A 55 10.69 -0.94 -4.10
N PHE A 56 11.01 -1.68 -5.17
CA PHE A 56 11.67 -1.13 -6.35
C PHE A 56 10.81 -0.09 -7.09
N ARG A 57 9.50 -0.30 -7.21
CA ARG A 57 8.60 0.72 -7.80
C ARG A 57 8.54 1.98 -6.93
N LEU A 58 8.39 1.80 -5.62
CA LEU A 58 8.36 2.92 -4.68
C LEU A 58 9.69 3.69 -4.66
N SER A 59 10.82 2.98 -4.73
CA SER A 59 12.14 3.62 -4.78
C SER A 59 12.34 4.40 -6.08
N ARG A 60 11.95 3.86 -7.24
CA ARG A 60 11.97 4.58 -8.51
C ARG A 60 11.12 5.86 -8.45
N LYS A 61 9.91 5.79 -7.88
CA LYS A 61 9.02 6.95 -7.75
C LYS A 61 9.59 8.04 -6.85
N ARG A 62 10.32 7.65 -5.79
CA ARG A 62 10.89 8.59 -4.81
C ARG A 62 12.29 9.11 -5.18
N TRP A 63 13.10 8.31 -5.87
CA TRP A 63 14.51 8.59 -6.12
C TRP A 63 14.89 8.66 -7.61
N GLY A 64 13.97 8.41 -8.54
CA GLY A 64 14.19 8.52 -9.98
C GLY A 64 15.14 7.48 -10.60
N LEU A 65 15.42 6.38 -9.87
CA LEU A 65 16.31 5.29 -10.29
C LEU A 65 15.75 4.43 -11.44
#